data_AF-A0A7Y8HFK5-F1
#
_entry.id   AF-A0A7Y8HFK5-F1
#
_cell.length_a   1.000
_cell.length_b   1.000
_cell.length_c   1.000
_cell.angle_alpha   90.00
_cell.angle_beta   90.00
_cell.angle_gamma   90.00
#
_symmetry.space_group_name_H-M   'P 1'
#
loop_
_entity.id
_entity.type
_entity.pdbx_description
1 polymer ?
#
loop_
_entity_poly.entity_id
_entity_poly.type
_entity_poly.pdbx_seq_one_letter_code
_entity_poly.pdbx_strand_id
1 'polypeptide(L)'
;MELLMRLKSFPVALKLLEKREKLEKIPFMRSPKHKMTLCQMITLVRNSDWTVGADAEDFFGPTCPSVLGMIDTPSLYKDGTFRSMVWVKTKEDGKKVEASIPRLPLGLIAQGFF
;
A
#
# COMPACT_ATOMS: atom_id res chain seq x y z
N MET A 1 1.56 -9.41 25.92
CA MET A 1 2.12 -8.08 25.60
C MET A 1 1.03 -7.08 25.20
N GLU A 2 0.09 -7.45 24.33
CA GLU A 2 -1.01 -6.55 23.89
C GLU A 2 -1.90 -6.03 25.03
N LEU A 3 -2.22 -6.85 26.03
CA LEU A 3 -2.99 -6.44 27.22
C LEU A 3 -2.30 -5.37 28.08
N LEU A 4 -0.99 -5.16 27.89
CA LEU A 4 -0.23 -4.10 28.57
C LEU A 4 -0.25 -2.78 27.77
N MET A 5 -0.74 -2.81 26.53
CA MET A 5 -0.81 -1.65 25.64
C MET A 5 -2.26 -1.17 25.53
N ARG A 6 -2.50 0.14 25.70
CA ARG A 6 -3.83 0.76 25.54
C ARG A 6 -4.16 0.99 24.06
N LEU A 7 -4.23 -0.09 23.28
CA LEU A 7 -4.47 -0.03 21.83
C LEU A 7 -5.93 0.36 21.54
N LYS A 8 -6.11 1.32 20.61
CA LYS A 8 -7.45 1.74 20.17
C LYS A 8 -8.09 0.77 19.16
N SER A 9 -7.29 -0.06 18.50
CA SER A 9 -7.72 -1.12 17.59
C SER A 9 -6.84 -2.35 17.77
N PHE A 10 -7.29 -3.48 17.26
CA PHE A 10 -6.43 -4.67 17.17
C PHE A 10 -5.27 -4.43 16.18
N PRO A 11 -4.13 -5.10 16.37
CA PRO A 11 -3.05 -5.12 15.40
C PRO A 11 -3.48 -5.82 14.12
N VAL A 12 -3.06 -5.27 12.99
CA VAL A 12 -3.31 -5.84 11.66
C VAL A 12 -1.98 -6.21 11.02
N ALA A 13 -1.97 -7.20 10.15
CA ALA A 13 -0.80 -7.58 9.40
C ALA A 13 -0.97 -7.28 7.90
N LEU A 14 0.11 -7.37 7.14
CA LEU A 14 0.10 -7.29 5.68
C LEU A 14 0.89 -8.48 5.16
N LYS A 15 0.32 -9.27 4.26
CA LYS A 15 0.98 -10.40 3.62
C LYS A 15 1.09 -10.15 2.13
N LEU A 16 2.26 -10.43 1.58
CA LEU A 16 2.47 -10.34 0.14
C LEU A 16 2.36 -11.73 -0.49
N LEU A 17 1.75 -11.80 -1.67
CA LEU A 17 1.51 -12.99 -2.48
C LEU A 17 2.14 -12.77 -3.86
N GLU A 18 2.63 -13.85 -4.47
CA GLU A 18 3.25 -13.79 -5.80
C GLU A 18 2.22 -13.72 -6.94
N LYS A 19 0.98 -14.11 -6.65
CA LYS A 19 -0.04 -14.43 -7.66
C LYS A 19 -1.42 -14.00 -7.17
N ARG A 20 -2.17 -13.31 -8.03
CA ARG A 20 -3.52 -12.80 -7.73
C ARG A 20 -4.49 -13.95 -7.41
N GLU A 21 -4.36 -15.08 -8.09
CA GLU A 21 -5.21 -16.26 -7.94
C GLU A 21 -5.12 -16.88 -6.53
N LYS A 22 -4.06 -16.54 -5.76
CA LYS A 22 -3.96 -16.94 -4.35
C LYS A 22 -4.97 -16.19 -3.46
N LEU A 23 -5.48 -15.03 -3.88
CA LEU A 23 -6.50 -14.26 -3.14
C LEU A 23 -7.83 -15.00 -3.07
N GLU A 24 -8.23 -15.67 -4.15
CA GLU A 24 -9.51 -16.40 -4.24
C GLU A 24 -9.57 -17.60 -3.29
N LYS A 25 -8.40 -18.10 -2.85
CA LYS A 25 -8.29 -19.24 -1.94
C LYS A 25 -8.45 -18.84 -0.47
N ILE A 26 -8.54 -17.55 -0.17
CA ILE A 26 -8.56 -17.05 1.21
C ILE A 26 -10.02 -16.89 1.66
N PRO A 27 -10.43 -17.53 2.76
CA PRO A 27 -11.80 -17.45 3.24
C PRO A 27 -12.15 -16.01 3.63
N PHE A 28 -13.40 -15.62 3.35
CA PHE A 28 -13.94 -14.29 3.67
C PHE A 28 -13.16 -13.10 3.07
N MET A 29 -12.41 -13.35 1.99
CA MET A 29 -11.72 -12.32 1.22
C MET A 29 -12.70 -11.29 0.67
N ARG A 30 -12.39 -10.01 0.87
CA ARG A 30 -13.13 -8.88 0.30
C ARG A 30 -12.23 -8.09 -0.63
N SER A 31 -12.76 -7.68 -1.77
CA SER A 31 -12.09 -6.76 -2.69
C SER A 31 -12.59 -5.33 -2.48
N PRO A 32 -11.71 -4.31 -2.59
CA PRO A 32 -12.10 -2.91 -2.66
C PRO A 32 -13.16 -2.68 -3.73
N LYS A 33 -14.26 -2.00 -3.38
CA LYS A 33 -15.30 -1.59 -4.36
C LYS A 33 -14.91 -0.34 -5.15
N HIS A 34 -13.99 0.44 -4.61
CA HIS A 34 -13.48 1.67 -5.19
C HIS A 34 -11.98 1.74 -4.95
N LYS A 35 -11.29 2.49 -5.81
CA LYS A 35 -9.86 2.72 -5.63
C LYS A 35 -9.61 3.46 -4.32
N MET A 36 -8.66 2.98 -3.53
CA MET A 36 -8.31 3.56 -2.24
C MET A 36 -6.81 3.58 -2.01
N THR A 37 -6.34 4.38 -1.07
CA THR A 37 -4.94 4.35 -0.66
C THR A 37 -4.67 3.20 0.31
N LEU A 38 -3.40 2.80 0.45
CA LEU A 38 -3.02 1.76 1.42
C LEU A 38 -3.42 2.12 2.86
N CYS A 39 -3.30 3.39 3.26
CA CYS A 39 -3.70 3.83 4.60
C CYS A 39 -5.22 3.78 4.82
N GLN A 40 -6.02 4.02 3.77
CA GLN A 40 -7.47 3.82 3.83
C GLN A 40 -7.81 2.35 3.98
N MET A 41 -7.13 1.46 3.24
CA MET A 41 -7.32 0.02 3.37
C MET A 41 -6.95 -0.49 4.78
N ILE A 42 -5.81 -0.05 5.33
CA ILE A 42 -5.42 -0.38 6.72
C ILE A 42 -6.47 0.11 7.72
N THR A 43 -7.04 1.29 7.49
CA THR A 43 -8.11 1.84 8.33
C THR A 43 -9.40 1.03 8.24
N LEU A 44 -9.74 0.52 7.06
CA LEU A 44 -10.89 -0.37 6.87
C LEU A 44 -10.70 -1.68 7.64
N VAL A 45 -9.56 -2.34 7.44
CA VAL A 45 -9.26 -3.63 8.08
C VAL A 45 -9.30 -3.50 9.60
N ARG A 46 -8.55 -2.55 10.18
CA ARG A 46 -8.44 -2.39 11.65
C ARG A 46 -9.74 -2.00 12.37
N ASN A 47 -10.75 -1.55 11.65
CA ASN A 47 -12.03 -1.10 12.22
C ASN A 47 -13.17 -2.09 11.94
N SER A 48 -13.05 -2.93 10.91
CA SER A 48 -14.12 -3.82 10.45
C SER A 48 -13.84 -5.30 10.65
N ASP A 49 -12.63 -5.69 11.07
CA ASP A 49 -12.23 -7.10 11.25
C ASP A 49 -12.41 -7.90 9.95
N TRP A 50 -11.97 -7.27 8.85
CA TRP A 50 -12.14 -7.78 7.49
C TRP A 50 -10.79 -8.13 6.88
N THR A 51 -10.72 -9.32 6.29
CA THR A 51 -9.65 -9.65 5.35
C THR A 51 -9.91 -8.97 3.99
N VAL A 52 -9.00 -8.07 3.60
CA VAL A 52 -9.11 -7.30 2.34
C VAL A 52 -7.91 -7.57 1.45
N GLY A 53 -8.19 -7.96 0.20
CA GLY A 53 -7.19 -8.21 -0.83
C GLY A 53 -7.22 -7.12 -1.89
N ALA A 54 -6.06 -6.64 -2.29
CA ALA A 54 -5.92 -5.61 -3.30
C ALA A 54 -4.81 -5.97 -4.29
N ASP A 55 -4.95 -5.48 -5.50
CA ASP A 55 -3.95 -5.55 -6.55
C ASP A 55 -3.54 -4.13 -6.95
N ALA A 56 -2.53 -4.00 -7.81
CA ALA A 56 -1.98 -2.70 -8.20
C ALA A 56 -3.06 -1.73 -8.72
N GLU A 57 -4.09 -2.24 -9.39
CA GLU A 57 -5.18 -1.47 -10.00
C GLU A 57 -6.22 -0.96 -9.00
N ASP A 58 -6.29 -1.57 -7.82
CA ASP A 58 -7.22 -1.21 -6.74
C ASP A 58 -6.73 0.03 -5.95
N PHE A 59 -5.49 0.48 -6.19
CA PHE A 59 -4.94 1.63 -5.49
C PHE A 59 -5.22 2.96 -6.20
N PHE A 60 -5.39 4.00 -5.39
CA PHE A 60 -5.44 5.37 -5.88
C PHE A 60 -4.02 5.85 -6.24
N GLY A 61 -3.69 5.74 -7.53
CA GLY A 61 -2.41 6.16 -8.10
C GLY A 61 -1.25 5.18 -7.84
N PRO A 62 -0.07 5.45 -8.42
CA PRO A 62 1.04 4.50 -8.45
C PRO A 62 1.88 4.47 -7.15
N THR A 63 1.69 5.43 -6.25
CA THR A 63 2.53 5.55 -5.05
C THR A 63 2.42 4.33 -4.15
N CYS A 64 1.20 3.95 -3.72
CA CYS A 64 1.00 2.80 -2.84
C CYS A 64 1.50 1.49 -3.46
N PRO A 65 1.10 1.12 -4.70
CA PRO A 65 1.55 -0.13 -5.29
C PRO A 65 3.06 -0.15 -5.59
N SER A 66 3.68 1.01 -5.86
CA SER A 66 5.16 1.07 -6.01
C SER A 66 5.91 0.86 -4.70
N VAL A 67 5.38 1.37 -3.58
CA VAL A 67 5.96 1.10 -2.24
C VAL A 67 5.87 -0.37 -1.89
N LEU A 68 4.76 -1.00 -2.27
CA LEU A 68 4.49 -2.42 -2.01
C LEU A 68 5.22 -3.38 -2.96
N GLY A 69 6.00 -2.86 -3.92
CA GLY A 69 6.72 -3.71 -4.89
C GLY A 69 5.83 -4.37 -5.94
N MET A 70 4.59 -3.89 -6.11
CA MET A 70 3.67 -4.40 -7.14
C MET A 70 4.03 -3.86 -8.52
N ILE A 71 4.45 -2.60 -8.58
CA ILE A 71 4.83 -1.91 -9.81
C ILE A 71 6.14 -1.16 -9.61
N ASP A 72 6.83 -0.88 -10.71
CA ASP A 72 7.94 0.06 -10.68
C ASP A 72 7.43 1.49 -10.45
N THR A 73 8.29 2.35 -9.89
CA THR A 73 7.97 3.76 -9.70
C THR A 73 7.96 4.47 -11.06
N PRO A 74 6.87 5.16 -11.44
CA PRO A 74 6.80 5.83 -12.74
C PRO A 74 7.88 6.90 -12.91
N SER A 75 8.29 7.17 -14.16
CA SER A 75 9.34 8.15 -14.47
C SER A 75 9.07 9.54 -13.90
N LEU A 76 7.82 10.00 -13.97
CA LEU A 76 7.35 11.29 -13.41
C LEU A 76 7.53 11.41 -11.88
N TYR A 77 7.61 10.26 -11.19
CA TYR A 77 7.91 10.21 -9.78
C TYR A 77 9.43 10.15 -9.59
N LYS A 78 10.13 9.26 -10.31
CA LYS A 78 11.59 9.10 -10.23
C LYS A 78 12.36 10.39 -10.53
N ASP A 79 11.88 11.22 -11.45
CA ASP A 79 12.50 12.50 -11.81
C ASP A 79 12.15 13.65 -10.84
N GLY A 80 11.27 13.40 -9.87
CA GLY A 80 10.83 14.36 -8.86
C GLY A 80 9.71 15.30 -9.31
N THR A 81 9.25 15.24 -10.56
CA THR A 81 8.23 16.15 -11.10
C THR A 81 6.92 16.07 -10.33
N PHE A 82 6.44 14.86 -10.03
CA PHE A 82 5.21 14.69 -9.25
C PHE A 82 5.31 15.35 -7.87
N ARG A 83 6.43 15.14 -7.17
CA ARG A 83 6.63 15.73 -5.84
C ARG A 83 6.80 17.24 -5.90
N SER A 84 7.44 17.78 -6.94
CA SER A 84 7.60 19.22 -7.09
C SER A 84 6.29 19.96 -7.40
N MET A 85 5.31 19.26 -7.98
CA MET A 85 3.98 19.83 -8.23
C MET A 85 3.09 19.81 -6.98
N VAL A 86 3.31 18.85 -6.07
CA VAL A 86 2.36 18.58 -4.98
C VAL A 86 2.88 18.99 -3.59
N TRP A 87 4.18 18.78 -3.29
CA TRP A 87 4.71 18.93 -1.92
C TRP A 87 5.97 19.77 -1.78
N VAL A 88 6.92 19.66 -2.71
CA VAL A 88 8.25 20.28 -2.57
C VAL A 88 8.48 21.34 -3.65
N LYS A 89 9.40 22.27 -3.39
CA LYS A 89 9.60 23.44 -4.27
C LYS A 89 10.29 23.08 -5.60
N THR A 90 11.18 22.10 -5.61
CA THR A 90 12.05 21.79 -6.75
C THR A 90 11.98 20.31 -7.15
N LYS A 91 12.31 20.00 -8.41
CA LYS A 91 12.38 18.60 -8.88
C LYS A 91 13.51 17.84 -8.18
N GLU A 92 14.61 18.52 -7.89
CA GLU A 92 15.77 17.96 -7.19
C GLU A 92 15.38 17.48 -5.79
N ASP A 93 14.61 18.28 -5.05
CA ASP A 93 14.10 17.86 -3.74
C ASP A 93 13.03 16.78 -3.89
N GLY A 94 12.24 16.81 -4.96
CA GLY A 94 11.28 15.76 -5.29
C GLY A 94 11.95 14.41 -5.49
N LYS A 95 13.08 14.39 -6.21
CA LYS A 95 13.90 13.21 -6.42
C LYS A 95 14.51 12.68 -5.12
N LYS A 96 14.97 13.57 -4.22
CA LYS A 96 15.47 13.17 -2.89
C LYS A 96 14.39 12.50 -2.05
N VAL A 97 13.18 13.07 -2.03
CA VAL A 97 12.03 12.49 -1.34
C VAL A 97 11.69 11.12 -1.92
N GLU A 98 11.65 11.00 -3.25
CA GLU A 98 11.33 9.72 -3.89
C GLU A 98 12.39 8.66 -3.64
N ALA A 99 13.67 9.03 -3.62
CA ALA A 99 14.78 8.13 -3.27
C ALA A 99 14.78 7.72 -1.80
N SER A 100 14.23 8.54 -0.88
CA SER A 100 14.19 8.22 0.55
C SER A 100 13.05 7.27 0.93
N ILE A 101 12.09 7.02 0.04
CA ILE A 101 10.96 6.14 0.33
C ILE A 101 11.44 4.67 0.23
N PRO A 102 11.37 3.90 1.33
CA PRO A 102 11.68 2.47 1.27
C PRO A 102 10.62 1.76 0.43
N ARG A 103 11.09 0.88 -0.47
CA ARG A 103 10.23 0.10 -1.35
C ARG A 103 10.60 -1.36 -1.26
N LEU A 104 9.59 -2.20 -1.40
CA LEU A 104 9.79 -3.63 -1.49
C LEU A 104 10.30 -4.03 -2.88
N PRO A 105 10.98 -5.18 -3.00
CA PRO A 105 11.37 -5.73 -4.29
C PRO A 105 10.16 -5.91 -5.22
N LEU A 106 10.39 -5.76 -6.52
CA LEU A 106 9.35 -5.90 -7.53
C LEU A 106 8.82 -7.35 -7.62
N GLY A 107 7.54 -7.49 -7.97
CA GLY A 107 6.87 -8.77 -8.23
C GLY A 107 6.05 -9.31 -7.05
N LEU A 108 5.71 -8.46 -6.08
CA LEU A 108 4.93 -8.84 -4.89
C LEU A 108 3.55 -8.15 -4.90
N ILE A 109 2.49 -8.90 -4.61
CA ILE A 109 1.11 -8.40 -4.48
C ILE A 109 0.74 -8.36 -3.00
N ALA A 110 0.29 -7.24 -2.46
CA ALA A 110 -0.05 -7.09 -1.04
C ALA A 110 -1.51 -7.41 -0.69
N GLN A 111 -1.69 -8.01 0.47
CA GLN A 111 -2.98 -8.30 1.10
C GLN A 111 -2.97 -7.80 2.54
N GLY A 112 -4.04 -7.12 2.97
CA GLY A 112 -4.30 -6.79 4.37
C GLY A 112 -4.75 -8.03 5.14
N PHE A 113 -4.22 -8.21 6.36
CA PHE A 113 -4.32 -9.44 7.13
C PHE A 113 -4.96 -9.27 8.52
N PHE A 114 -5.74 -10.33 8.81
CA PHE A 114 -6.63 -10.67 9.92
C PHE A 114 -7.79 -9.70 10.13
#